data_AF-A0AAE2YN60-F1
#
_entry.id   AF-A0AAE2YN60-F1
#
_cell.length_a   1.000
_cell.length_b   1.000
_cell.length_c   1.000
_cell.angle_alpha   90.00
_cell.angle_beta   90.00
_cell.angle_gamma   90.00
#
_symmetry.space_group_name_H-M   'P 1'
#
loop_
_entity.id
_entity.type
_entity.pdbx_description
1 polymer ?
#
loop_
_entity_poly.entity_id
_entity_poly.type
_entity_poly.pdbx_seq_one_letter_code
_entity_poly.pdbx_strand_id
1 'polypeptide(L)'
;MSVTDEMVEWAVEALSHEAHAARRAKIEAILTQLREFPDPAGLPVGSTQRFLAQRRVDRLLVRAGALGFEPTSLALKKEMGKQIAGASLGIPL
;
A
#
# COMPACT_ATOMS: atom_id res chain seq x y z
N MET A 1 7.00 -6.84 6.53
CA MET A 1 6.05 -5.73 6.68
C MET A 1 5.11 -5.79 5.49
N SER A 2 3.79 -5.75 5.72
CA SER A 2 2.82 -5.71 4.63
C SER A 2 2.63 -4.27 4.13
N VAL A 3 2.05 -4.11 2.94
CA VAL A 3 1.64 -2.79 2.42
C VAL A 3 0.63 -2.12 3.37
N THR A 4 -0.23 -2.93 4.01
CA THR A 4 -1.21 -2.45 4.99
C THR A 4 -0.51 -1.83 6.19
N ASP A 5 0.54 -2.49 6.70
CA ASP A 5 1.35 -1.97 7.82
C ASP A 5 2.06 -0.66 7.44
N GLU A 6 2.70 -0.61 6.26
CA GLU A 6 3.36 0.59 5.74
C GLU A 6 2.38 1.78 5.62
N MET A 7 1.16 1.52 5.14
CA MET A 7 0.12 2.55 5.03
C MET A 7 -0.37 3.03 6.40
N VAL A 8 -0.48 2.14 7.39
CA VAL A 8 -0.87 2.52 8.75
C VAL A 8 0.20 3.40 9.38
N GLU A 9 1.47 3.01 9.27
CA GLU A 9 2.59 3.79 9.79
C GLU A 9 2.64 5.19 9.16
N TRP A 10 2.60 5.25 7.82
CA TRP A 10 2.53 6.51 7.09
C TRP A 10 1.34 7.37 7.51
N ALA A 11 0.15 6.79 7.64
CA ALA A 11 -1.04 7.57 7.99
C ALA A 11 -0.95 8.14 9.40
N VAL A 12 -0.38 7.40 10.37
CA VAL A 12 -0.18 7.88 11.74
C VAL A 12 0.84 9.02 11.79
N GLU A 13 1.96 8.87 11.08
CA GLU A 13 2.97 9.93 10.96
C GLU A 13 2.40 11.18 10.27
N ALA A 14 1.73 11.00 9.12
CA ALA A 14 1.15 12.09 8.35
C ALA A 14 0.11 12.87 9.17
N LEU A 15 -0.73 12.19 9.97
CA LEU A 15 -1.69 12.85 10.86
C LEU A 15 -1.03 13.65 11.99
N SER A 16 0.19 13.32 12.39
CA SER A 16 0.90 14.03 13.44
C SER A 16 1.46 15.38 12.95
N HIS A 17 1.65 15.52 11.63
CA HIS A 17 2.22 16.72 11.00
C HIS A 17 1.21 17.50 10.12
N GLU A 18 0.04 16.92 9.83
CA GLU A 18 -0.94 17.53 8.93
C GLU A 18 -1.78 18.63 9.61
N ALA A 19 -1.55 19.87 9.20
CA ALA A 19 -2.29 21.05 9.66
C ALA A 19 -3.56 21.33 8.84
N HIS A 20 -3.66 20.84 7.60
CA HIS A 20 -4.83 21.08 6.76
C HIS A 20 -5.97 20.11 7.08
N ALA A 21 -7.02 20.62 7.71
CA ALA A 21 -8.19 19.83 8.15
C ALA A 21 -8.78 18.93 7.04
N ALA A 22 -8.87 19.44 5.81
CA ALA A 22 -9.41 18.67 4.68
C ALA A 22 -8.51 17.48 4.27
N ARG A 23 -7.19 17.64 4.35
CA ARG A 23 -6.24 16.55 4.06
C ARG A 23 -6.19 15.57 5.23
N ARG A 24 -6.19 16.09 6.46
CA ARG A 24 -6.27 15.30 7.70
C ARG A 24 -7.48 14.36 7.69
N ALA A 25 -8.67 14.86 7.39
CA ALA A 25 -9.90 14.05 7.32
C ALA A 25 -9.81 12.92 6.29
N LYS A 26 -9.15 13.16 5.14
CA LYS A 26 -8.92 12.10 4.13
C LYS A 26 -7.97 11.02 4.63
N ILE A 27 -6.91 11.41 5.34
CA ILE A 27 -5.94 10.47 5.91
C ILE A 27 -6.58 9.67 7.06
N GLU A 28 -7.36 10.31 7.94
CA GLU A 28 -8.14 9.63 8.99
C GLU A 28 -9.11 8.61 8.37
N ALA A 29 -9.82 8.98 7.30
CA ALA A 29 -10.73 8.07 6.62
C ALA A 29 -10.02 6.83 6.03
N ILE A 30 -8.77 6.97 5.58
CA ILE A 30 -7.94 5.84 5.12
C ILE A 30 -7.53 4.98 6.30
N LEU A 31 -7.02 5.59 7.38
CA LEU A 31 -6.57 4.88 8.58
C LEU A 31 -7.70 4.07 9.23
N THR A 32 -8.90 4.64 9.34
CA THR A 32 -10.08 3.94 9.85
C THR A 32 -10.40 2.73 8.99
N GLN A 33 -10.44 2.88 7.66
CA GLN A 33 -10.71 1.76 6.76
C GLN A 33 -9.65 0.66 6.84
N LEU A 34 -8.37 1.01 7.02
CA LEU A 34 -7.31 0.01 7.20
C LEU A 34 -7.48 -0.79 8.50
N ARG A 35 -8.01 -0.18 9.56
CA ARG A 35 -8.23 -0.83 10.87
C ARG A 35 -9.51 -1.65 10.93
N GLU A 36 -10.52 -1.30 10.14
CA GLU A 36 -11.80 -2.01 10.10
C GLU A 36 -11.73 -3.35 9.35
N PHE A 37 -10.81 -3.49 8.39
CA PHE A 37 -10.71 -4.67 7.55
C PHE A 37 -9.45 -5.49 7.85
N PRO A 38 -9.53 -6.83 7.77
CA PRO A 38 -8.37 -7.69 7.97
C PRO A 38 -7.33 -7.48 6.86
N ASP A 39 -6.05 -7.56 7.23
CA ASP A 39 -4.94 -7.56 6.28
C ASP A 39 -5.07 -8.75 5.31
N PRO A 40 -5.06 -8.54 3.98
CA PRO A 40 -5.04 -9.61 3.00
C PRO A 40 -3.93 -10.65 3.23
N ALA A 41 -2.78 -10.23 3.77
CA ALA A 41 -1.64 -11.10 4.04
C ALA A 41 -1.96 -12.17 5.10
N GLY A 42 -2.85 -11.88 6.03
CA GLY A 42 -3.30 -12.82 7.08
C GLY A 42 -4.41 -13.78 6.63
N LEU A 43 -4.95 -13.61 5.42
CA LEU A 43 -6.04 -14.44 4.92
C LEU A 43 -5.53 -15.61 4.05
N PRO A 44 -6.26 -16.75 4.00
CA PRO A 44 -5.85 -17.91 3.20
C PRO A 44 -5.64 -17.56 1.72
N VAL A 45 -4.53 -18.03 1.14
CA VAL A 45 -4.23 -17.88 -0.29
C VAL A 45 -5.33 -18.53 -1.12
N GLY A 46 -5.78 -17.87 -2.18
CA GLY A 46 -6.85 -18.36 -3.06
C GLY A 46 -8.28 -18.18 -2.50
N SER A 47 -8.44 -17.70 -1.27
CA SER A 47 -9.78 -17.42 -0.73
C SER A 47 -10.40 -16.16 -1.36
N THR A 48 -11.72 -16.19 -1.54
CA THR A 48 -12.49 -15.01 -1.96
C THR A 48 -12.33 -13.86 -0.98
N GLN A 49 -12.21 -14.14 0.32
CA GLN A 49 -11.99 -13.13 1.35
C GLN A 49 -10.67 -12.38 1.13
N ARG A 50 -9.58 -13.10 0.84
CA ARG A 50 -8.29 -12.49 0.52
C ARG A 50 -8.36 -11.61 -0.73
N PHE A 51 -9.05 -12.07 -1.77
CA PHE A 51 -9.26 -11.28 -2.99
C PHE A 51 -10.02 -9.97 -2.72
N LEU A 52 -11.11 -10.05 -1.95
CA LEU A 52 -11.91 -8.88 -1.59
C LEU A 52 -11.13 -7.90 -0.70
N ALA A 53 -10.37 -8.40 0.26
CA ALA A 53 -9.49 -7.59 1.09
C ALA A 53 -8.40 -6.90 0.24
N GLN A 54 -7.74 -7.64 -0.66
CA GLN A 54 -6.71 -7.09 -1.54
C GLN A 54 -7.27 -5.95 -2.40
N ARG A 55 -8.43 -6.16 -3.02
CA ARG A 55 -9.08 -5.13 -3.84
C ARG A 55 -9.48 -3.88 -3.05
N ARG A 56 -9.76 -4.00 -1.75
CA ARG A 56 -9.97 -2.84 -0.86
C ARG A 56 -8.65 -2.11 -0.62
N VAL A 57 -7.60 -2.82 -0.24
CA VAL A 57 -6.26 -2.26 -0.02
C VAL A 57 -5.77 -1.54 -1.27
N ASP A 58 -5.92 -2.13 -2.47
CA ASP A 58 -5.50 -1.50 -3.73
C ASP A 58 -6.20 -0.15 -3.96
N ARG A 59 -7.49 -0.04 -3.64
CA ARG A 59 -8.23 1.24 -3.74
C ARG A 59 -7.74 2.27 -2.73
N LEU A 60 -7.44 1.84 -1.51
CA LEU A 60 -6.88 2.71 -0.48
C LEU A 60 -5.49 3.19 -0.88
N LEU A 61 -4.69 2.31 -1.49
CA LEU A 61 -3.34 2.62 -1.95
C LEU A 61 -3.33 3.71 -3.02
N VAL A 62 -4.27 3.66 -3.97
CA VAL A 62 -4.42 4.74 -4.97
C VAL A 62 -4.77 6.08 -4.30
N ARG A 63 -5.67 6.07 -3.30
CA ARG A 63 -6.05 7.28 -2.56
C ARG A 63 -4.89 7.82 -1.72
N ALA A 64 -4.15 6.94 -1.05
CA ALA A 64 -2.99 7.30 -0.25
C ALA A 64 -1.87 7.84 -1.14
N GLY A 65 -1.63 7.24 -2.31
CA GLY A 65 -0.66 7.73 -3.29
C GLY A 65 -0.96 9.16 -3.75
N ALA A 66 -2.23 9.48 -4.00
CA ALA A 66 -2.66 10.86 -4.31
C ALA A 66 -2.46 11.85 -3.16
N LEU A 67 -2.22 11.36 -1.94
CA LEU A 67 -1.95 12.16 -0.74
C LEU A 67 -0.45 12.15 -0.36
N GLY A 68 0.41 11.54 -1.17
CA GLY A 68 1.86 11.50 -0.96
C GLY A 68 2.38 10.24 -0.26
N PHE A 69 1.59 9.16 -0.19
CA PHE A 69 2.12 7.86 0.23
C PHE A 69 2.93 7.20 -0.90
N GLU A 70 4.19 6.91 -0.62
CA GLU A 70 5.04 6.13 -1.52
C GLU A 70 5.43 4.79 -0.85
N PRO A 71 4.80 3.67 -1.26
CA PRO A 71 5.07 2.37 -0.66
C PRO A 71 6.46 1.85 -1.04
N THR A 72 7.31 1.63 -0.03
CA THR A 72 8.65 1.07 -0.17
C THR A 72 8.61 -0.35 -0.75
N SER A 73 7.62 -1.14 -0.36
CA SER A 73 7.38 -2.50 -0.87
C SER A 73 7.01 -2.56 -2.36
N LEU A 74 6.40 -1.50 -2.92
CA LEU A 74 6.09 -1.39 -4.34
C LEU A 74 7.26 -0.84 -5.16
N ALA A 75 8.09 0.02 -4.58
CA ALA A 75 9.35 0.45 -5.19
C ALA A 75 10.27 -0.77 -5.42
N LEU A 76 10.40 -1.63 -4.41
CA LEU A 76 11.16 -2.88 -4.49
C LEU A 76 10.59 -3.86 -5.52
N LYS A 77 9.27 -4.07 -5.59
CA LYS A 77 8.66 -4.93 -6.62
C LYS A 77 8.88 -4.42 -8.04
N LYS A 78 8.82 -3.10 -8.25
CA LYS A 78 9.13 -2.49 -9.56
C LYS A 78 10.61 -2.63 -9.93
N GLU A 79 11.53 -2.45 -8.99
CA GLU A 79 12.96 -2.69 -9.23
C GLU A 79 13.27 -4.16 -9.50
N MET A 80 12.73 -5.09 -8.71
CA MET A 80 12.91 -6.53 -8.92
C MET A 80 12.29 -7.00 -10.24
N GLY A 81 11.10 -6.50 -10.61
CA GLY A 81 10.47 -6.80 -11.89
C GLY A 81 11.28 -6.31 -13.09
N LYS A 82 11.96 -5.15 -12.96
CA LYS A 82 12.91 -4.65 -13.96
C LYS A 82 14.19 -5.49 -14.02
N GLN A 83 14.72 -5.94 -12.88
CA GLN A 83 15.90 -6.81 -12.84
C GLN A 83 15.62 -8.19 -13.45
N ILE A 84 14.43 -8.76 -13.22
CA ILE A 84 14.02 -10.04 -13.80
C ILE A 84 13.76 -9.89 -15.31
N ALA A 85 13.16 -8.78 -15.77
CA ALA A 85 12.98 -8.47 -17.18
C ALA A 85 14.31 -8.20 -17.91
N GLY A 86 15.27 -7.53 -17.25
CA GLY A 86 16.62 -7.31 -17.78
C GLY A 86 17.42 -8.61 -17.91
N ALA A 87 17.31 -9.52 -16.92
CA ALA A 87 17.97 -10.82 -16.96
C ALA A 87 17.36 -11.80 -17.99
N SER A 88 16.11 -11.60 -18.39
CA SER A 88 15.44 -12.42 -19.40
C SER A 88 15.55 -11.88 -20.84
N LEU A 89 16.16 -10.69 -21.03
CA LEU A 89 16.44 -10.08 -22.34
C LEU A 89 17.86 -10.32 -22.87
N GLY A 90 18.69 -11.09 -22.16
CA GLY A 90 19.96 -11.59 -22.71
C GLY A 90 21.00 -10.51 -23.05
N ILE A 91 20.92 -9.32 -22.44
CA ILE A 91 21.94 -8.28 -22.59
C ILE A 91 22.95 -8.46 -21.43
N PRO A 92 24.20 -8.87 -21.71
CA PRO A 92 25.23 -8.90 -20.68
C PRO A 92 25.62 -7.47 -20.29
N LEU A 93 25.91 -7.31 -18.99
CA LEU A 93 26.32 -6.07 -18.31
C LEU A 93 27.40 -5.28 -19.06
#